data_AF-A0A534L1S8-F1
#
_entry.id   AF-A0A534L1S8-F1
#
_cell.length_a   1.000
_cell.length_b   1.000
_cell.length_c   1.000
_cell.angle_alpha   90.00
_cell.angle_beta   90.00
_cell.angle_gamma   90.00
#
_symmetry.space_group_name_H-M   'P 1'
#
loop_
_entity.id
_entity.type
_entity.pdbx_description
1 polymer ?
#
loop_
_entity_poly.entity_id
_entity_poly.type
_entity_poly.pdbx_seq_one_letter_code
_entity_poly.pdbx_strand_id
1 'polypeptide(L)'
;MKENSPLAMTTEDRILLYFSDFRNMEERYVLPQALTQKAIAFAAGIQRKHLSRYLDEMVRDGFLTETKAHIEGEKQRMLAYYLAPRGWERAMGIKERLSRVRVPVKVAGTMKEMSLDEIDRATSVHLTLSDIVREAMNVDVLDLESLEGIDDRRKRAMDDRVKRLEDYTRAVMTAWKDGRVTATERLLVEQLRENLGISKEEQERIETQVMEEVLENRTGIYRAVAEEALEEGPITEDERELLEVLRKKLGLSSQDCRRIEAEIGKRPS
;
A
#
# COMPACT_ATOMS: atom_id res chain seq x y z
N MET A 1 -26.70 -2.73 2.43
CA MET A 1 -26.85 -3.53 1.20
C MET A 1 -28.34 -3.72 0.95
N LYS A 2 -28.83 -3.52 -0.27
CA LYS A 2 -30.20 -3.85 -0.64
C LYS A 2 -30.31 -5.37 -0.79
N GLU A 3 -30.90 -6.04 0.20
CA GLU A 3 -30.91 -7.50 0.32
C GLU A 3 -31.67 -8.21 -0.82
N ASN A 4 -32.51 -7.48 -1.57
CA ASN A 4 -33.27 -7.98 -2.73
C ASN A 4 -32.80 -7.39 -4.07
N SER A 5 -31.60 -6.82 -4.15
CA SER A 5 -31.07 -6.29 -5.41
C SER A 5 -30.62 -7.43 -6.34
N PRO A 6 -30.90 -7.37 -7.66
CA PRO A 6 -30.32 -8.32 -8.63
C PRO A 6 -28.78 -8.25 -8.69
N LEU A 7 -28.20 -7.17 -8.15
CA LEU A 7 -26.77 -6.97 -7.98
C LEU A 7 -26.22 -7.52 -6.65
N ALA A 8 -27.07 -7.99 -5.74
CA ALA A 8 -26.62 -8.56 -4.49
C ALA A 8 -25.71 -9.76 -4.76
N MET A 9 -24.57 -9.80 -4.07
CA MET A 9 -23.59 -10.87 -4.18
C MET A 9 -22.78 -10.95 -2.89
N THR A 10 -22.11 -12.09 -2.69
CA THR A 10 -21.27 -12.31 -1.51
C THR A 10 -20.02 -11.42 -1.55
N THR A 11 -19.35 -11.26 -0.41
CA THR A 11 -18.04 -10.58 -0.36
C THR A 11 -17.01 -11.28 -1.23
N GLU A 12 -17.00 -12.61 -1.23
CA GLU A 12 -16.14 -13.42 -2.10
C GLU A 12 -16.40 -13.11 -3.57
N ASP A 13 -17.67 -13.07 -3.99
CA ASP A 13 -18.02 -12.79 -5.39
C ASP A 13 -17.58 -11.38 -5.81
N ARG A 14 -17.64 -10.39 -4.92
CA ARG A 14 -17.09 -9.04 -5.17
C ARG A 14 -15.59 -9.07 -5.38
N ILE A 15 -14.87 -9.83 -4.54
CA ILE A 15 -13.41 -10.00 -4.66
C ILE A 15 -13.06 -10.71 -5.98
N LEU A 16 -13.79 -11.76 -6.35
CA LEU A 16 -13.58 -12.48 -7.61
C LEU A 16 -13.86 -11.60 -8.83
N LEU A 17 -14.94 -10.83 -8.79
CA LEU A 17 -15.29 -9.90 -9.86
C LEU A 17 -14.21 -8.84 -10.05
N TYR A 18 -13.68 -8.29 -8.95
CA TYR A 18 -12.56 -7.35 -8.98
C TYR A 18 -11.31 -7.96 -9.62
N PHE A 19 -10.93 -9.18 -9.23
CA PHE A 19 -9.74 -9.80 -9.79
C PHE A 19 -9.89 -10.22 -11.25
N SER A 20 -11.10 -10.28 -11.79
CA SER A 20 -11.37 -10.69 -13.18
C SER A 20 -10.76 -9.76 -14.24
N ASP A 21 -10.35 -8.56 -13.83
CA ASP A 21 -9.68 -7.58 -14.69
C ASP A 21 -8.14 -7.76 -14.72
N PHE A 22 -7.59 -8.63 -13.87
CA PHE A 22 -6.14 -8.85 -13.73
C PHE A 22 -5.73 -10.21 -14.32
N ARG A 23 -5.56 -10.25 -15.65
CA ARG A 23 -5.12 -11.43 -16.40
C ARG A 23 -3.61 -11.62 -16.42
N ASN A 24 -3.16 -12.89 -16.47
CA ASN A 24 -1.77 -13.31 -16.66
C ASN A 24 -0.83 -12.67 -15.62
N MET A 25 -1.22 -12.67 -14.35
CA MET A 25 -0.42 -12.07 -13.27
C MET A 25 0.76 -12.98 -12.90
N GLU A 26 0.60 -14.28 -13.05
CA GLU A 26 1.62 -15.31 -12.86
C GLU A 26 2.84 -15.16 -13.78
N GLU A 27 2.68 -14.50 -14.93
CA GLU A 27 3.76 -14.29 -15.92
C GLU A 27 4.57 -13.01 -15.63
N ARG A 28 4.08 -12.14 -14.73
CA ARG A 28 4.67 -10.82 -14.50
C ARG A 28 5.77 -10.87 -13.45
N TYR A 29 6.88 -10.19 -13.74
CA TYR A 29 7.96 -9.99 -12.78
C TYR A 29 7.61 -8.98 -11.67
N VAL A 30 6.90 -7.90 -12.04
CA VAL A 30 6.38 -6.90 -11.10
C VAL A 30 4.86 -6.90 -11.17
N LEU A 31 4.21 -6.96 -10.00
CA LEU A 31 2.76 -6.95 -9.88
C LEU A 31 2.22 -5.56 -9.53
N PRO A 32 1.02 -5.19 -10.02
CA PRO A 32 0.45 -3.89 -9.71
C PRO A 32 0.00 -3.79 -8.25
N GLN A 33 0.02 -2.58 -7.68
CA GLN A 33 -0.44 -2.32 -6.31
C GLN A 33 -1.88 -2.77 -6.04
N ALA A 34 -2.69 -2.83 -7.10
CA ALA A 34 -4.06 -3.31 -7.09
C ALA A 34 -4.22 -4.73 -6.50
N LEU A 35 -3.18 -5.57 -6.55
CA LEU A 35 -3.23 -6.95 -6.05
C LEU A 35 -2.89 -7.08 -4.55
N THR A 36 -2.66 -5.96 -3.85
CA THR A 36 -2.38 -5.96 -2.41
C THR A 36 -3.67 -5.97 -1.59
N GLN A 37 -3.62 -6.53 -0.37
CA GLN A 37 -4.77 -6.57 0.54
C GLN A 37 -5.43 -5.18 0.73
N LYS A 38 -4.62 -4.13 0.78
CA LYS A 38 -5.08 -2.76 0.97
C LYS A 38 -5.95 -2.29 -0.21
N ALA A 39 -5.53 -2.56 -1.44
CA ALA A 39 -6.28 -2.20 -2.63
C ALA A 39 -7.55 -3.05 -2.78
N ILE A 40 -7.46 -4.35 -2.53
CA ILE A 40 -8.60 -5.28 -2.58
C ILE A 40 -9.68 -4.87 -1.57
N ALA A 41 -9.30 -4.49 -0.34
CA ALA A 41 -10.26 -4.06 0.69
C ALA A 41 -11.07 -2.86 0.24
N PHE A 42 -10.39 -1.89 -0.38
CA PHE A 42 -11.03 -0.70 -0.95
C PHE A 42 -11.97 -1.08 -2.10
N ALA A 43 -11.50 -1.88 -3.06
CA ALA A 43 -12.27 -2.26 -4.24
C ALA A 43 -13.52 -3.08 -3.90
N ALA A 44 -13.40 -4.04 -2.97
CA ALA A 44 -14.51 -4.89 -2.53
C ALA A 44 -15.46 -4.20 -1.53
N GLY A 45 -15.14 -2.98 -1.07
CA GLY A 45 -15.96 -2.23 -0.13
C GLY A 45 -16.06 -2.89 1.25
N ILE A 46 -14.95 -3.43 1.76
CA ILE A 46 -14.89 -4.10 3.05
C ILE A 46 -13.77 -3.54 3.94
N GLN A 47 -13.98 -3.61 5.25
CA GLN A 47 -12.94 -3.22 6.20
C GLN A 47 -11.77 -4.20 6.12
N ARG A 48 -10.55 -3.67 6.01
CA ARG A 48 -9.30 -4.44 5.85
C ARG A 48 -9.15 -5.57 6.89
N LYS A 49 -9.52 -5.33 8.16
CA LYS A 49 -9.46 -6.34 9.24
C LYS A 49 -10.29 -7.61 9.00
N HIS A 50 -11.28 -7.54 8.10
CA HIS A 50 -12.09 -8.69 7.72
C HIS A 50 -11.58 -9.35 6.43
N LEU A 51 -10.78 -8.63 5.63
CA LEU A 51 -10.32 -9.11 4.33
C LEU A 51 -9.36 -10.30 4.45
N SER A 52 -8.43 -10.30 5.42
CA SER A 52 -7.46 -11.40 5.56
C SER A 52 -8.17 -12.75 5.64
N ARG A 53 -9.20 -12.86 6.49
CA ARG A 53 -9.97 -14.10 6.63
C ARG A 53 -10.59 -14.56 5.31
N TYR A 54 -11.16 -13.63 4.53
CA TYR A 54 -11.72 -13.97 3.22
C TYR A 54 -10.63 -14.43 2.25
N LEU A 55 -9.48 -13.73 2.20
CA LEU A 55 -8.39 -14.12 1.32
C LEU A 55 -7.82 -15.49 1.70
N ASP A 56 -7.62 -15.76 2.98
CA ASP A 56 -7.13 -17.04 3.50
C ASP A 56 -8.10 -18.18 3.13
N GLU A 57 -9.41 -17.98 3.34
CA GLU A 57 -10.46 -18.93 2.96
C GLU A 57 -10.51 -19.14 1.44
N MET A 58 -10.46 -18.08 0.65
CA MET A 58 -10.51 -18.16 -0.82
C MET A 58 -9.25 -18.79 -1.43
N VAL A 59 -8.08 -18.59 -0.83
CA VAL A 59 -6.83 -19.27 -1.22
C VAL A 59 -6.94 -20.75 -0.90
N ARG A 60 -7.37 -21.10 0.33
CA ARG A 60 -7.57 -22.49 0.76
C ARG A 60 -8.57 -23.23 -0.15
N ASP A 61 -9.64 -22.55 -0.56
CA ASP A 61 -10.68 -23.12 -1.40
C ASP A 61 -10.30 -23.13 -2.89
N GLY A 62 -9.10 -22.67 -3.24
CA GLY A 62 -8.52 -22.72 -4.58
C GLY A 62 -9.07 -21.67 -5.54
N PHE A 63 -9.73 -20.63 -5.04
CA PHE A 63 -10.21 -19.51 -5.85
C PHE A 63 -9.12 -18.46 -6.12
N LEU A 64 -8.19 -18.28 -5.18
CA LEU A 64 -7.09 -17.31 -5.31
C LEU A 64 -5.73 -18.00 -5.19
N THR A 65 -4.74 -17.42 -5.85
CA THR A 65 -3.32 -17.70 -5.64
C THR A 65 -2.72 -16.59 -4.80
N GLU A 66 -2.03 -16.95 -3.72
CA GLU A 66 -1.20 -16.03 -2.91
C GLU A 66 0.26 -16.15 -3.32
N THR A 67 0.97 -15.03 -3.47
CA THR A 67 2.41 -15.02 -3.73
C THR A 67 3.12 -13.82 -3.09
N LYS A 68 4.41 -13.98 -2.77
CA LYS A 68 5.30 -12.86 -2.44
C LYS A 68 5.93 -12.31 -3.71
N ALA A 69 5.58 -11.10 -4.13
CA ALA A 69 6.08 -10.49 -5.37
C ALA A 69 6.60 -9.07 -5.14
N HIS A 70 7.40 -8.56 -6.09
CA HIS A 70 7.70 -7.14 -6.13
C HIS A 70 6.45 -6.38 -6.60
N ILE A 71 6.05 -5.37 -5.85
CA ILE A 71 4.88 -4.55 -6.16
C ILE A 71 5.37 -3.22 -6.74
N GLU A 72 4.69 -2.72 -7.77
CA GLU A 72 4.97 -1.42 -8.38
C GLU A 72 5.09 -0.30 -7.31
N GLY A 73 6.23 0.38 -7.28
CA GLY A 73 6.48 1.49 -6.36
C GLY A 73 6.82 1.09 -4.92
N GLU A 74 6.85 -0.19 -4.58
CA GLU A 74 7.18 -0.66 -3.24
C GLU A 74 8.63 -1.13 -3.15
N LYS A 75 9.37 -0.63 -2.15
CA LYS A 75 10.80 -0.97 -1.94
C LYS A 75 11.00 -2.46 -1.61
N GLN A 76 9.99 -3.12 -1.06
CA GLN A 76 10.05 -4.50 -0.56
C GLN A 76 9.02 -5.40 -1.23
N ARG A 77 9.31 -6.72 -1.25
CA ARG A 77 8.35 -7.73 -1.72
C ARG A 77 7.17 -7.80 -0.76
N MET A 78 5.96 -7.87 -1.30
CA MET A 78 4.72 -7.94 -0.53
C MET A 78 3.89 -9.16 -0.94
N LEU A 79 2.93 -9.53 -0.09
CA LEU A 79 1.89 -10.49 -0.45
C LEU A 79 0.94 -9.87 -1.49
N ALA A 80 0.72 -10.63 -2.56
CA ALA A 80 -0.16 -10.31 -3.67
C ALA A 80 -1.09 -11.49 -3.95
N TYR A 81 -2.26 -11.18 -4.49
CA TYR A 81 -3.31 -12.16 -4.76
C TYR A 81 -3.83 -11.99 -6.19
N TYR A 82 -4.15 -13.10 -6.86
CA TYR A 82 -4.83 -13.10 -8.16
C TYR A 82 -5.67 -14.37 -8.32
N LEU A 83 -6.53 -14.41 -9.34
CA LEU A 83 -7.41 -15.56 -9.56
C LEU A 83 -6.61 -16.82 -9.89
N ALA A 84 -6.90 -17.89 -9.16
CA ALA A 84 -6.56 -19.25 -9.57
C ALA A 84 -7.57 -19.74 -10.65
N PRO A 85 -7.30 -20.86 -11.36
CA PRO A 85 -8.20 -21.34 -12.42
C PRO A 85 -9.67 -21.50 -12.01
N ARG A 86 -9.93 -22.04 -10.81
CA ARG A 86 -11.29 -22.16 -10.26
C ARG A 86 -11.91 -20.78 -9.95
N GLY A 87 -11.09 -19.83 -9.52
CA GLY A 87 -11.48 -18.44 -9.34
C GLY A 87 -11.92 -17.78 -10.64
N TRP A 88 -11.19 -18.01 -11.73
CA TRP A 88 -11.55 -17.52 -13.06
C TRP A 88 -12.91 -18.03 -13.51
N GLU A 89 -13.16 -19.32 -13.39
CA GLU A 89 -14.45 -19.92 -13.75
C GLU A 89 -15.62 -19.26 -13.00
N ARG A 90 -15.50 -19.15 -11.67
CA ARG A 90 -16.52 -18.49 -10.84
C ARG A 90 -16.67 -17.01 -11.18
N ALA A 91 -15.56 -16.28 -11.36
CA ALA A 91 -15.56 -14.87 -11.72
C ALA A 91 -16.25 -14.61 -13.06
N MET A 92 -16.02 -15.46 -14.06
CA MET A 92 -16.67 -15.35 -15.38
C MET A 92 -18.16 -15.64 -15.28
N GLY A 93 -18.59 -16.64 -14.50
CA GLY A 93 -20.01 -16.89 -14.25
C GLY A 93 -20.70 -15.70 -13.57
N ILE A 94 -20.03 -15.05 -12.62
CA ILE A 94 -20.52 -13.82 -11.97
C ILE A 94 -20.62 -12.69 -13.02
N LYS A 95 -19.58 -12.50 -13.84
CA LYS A 95 -19.52 -11.45 -14.86
C LYS A 95 -20.64 -11.60 -15.89
N GLU A 96 -20.89 -12.83 -16.37
CA GLU A 96 -21.96 -13.11 -17.32
C GLU A 96 -23.36 -12.89 -16.73
N ARG A 97 -23.57 -13.30 -15.47
CA ARG A 97 -24.85 -13.07 -14.79
C ARG A 97 -25.13 -11.57 -14.65
N LEU A 98 -24.12 -10.80 -14.22
CA LEU A 98 -24.26 -9.38 -13.91
C LEU A 98 -24.33 -8.48 -15.14
N SER A 99 -23.64 -8.82 -16.23
CA SER A 99 -23.65 -8.03 -17.45
C SER A 99 -25.06 -7.81 -18.01
N ARG A 100 -25.97 -8.77 -17.77
CA ARG A 100 -27.37 -8.76 -18.20
C ARG A 100 -28.31 -8.02 -17.23
N VAL A 101 -27.87 -7.71 -16.02
CA VAL A 101 -28.70 -7.01 -15.03
C VAL A 101 -28.95 -5.59 -15.49
N ARG A 102 -30.22 -5.18 -15.50
CA ARG A 102 -30.63 -3.82 -15.84
C ARG A 102 -30.83 -2.99 -14.59
N VAL A 103 -30.39 -1.74 -14.67
CA VAL A 103 -30.51 -0.76 -13.59
C VAL A 103 -30.95 0.59 -14.14
N PRO A 104 -31.62 1.41 -13.32
CA PRO A 104 -31.95 2.78 -13.68
C PRO A 104 -30.68 3.64 -13.73
N VAL A 105 -30.47 4.29 -14.88
CA VAL A 105 -29.36 5.20 -15.14
C VAL A 105 -29.90 6.54 -15.65
N LYS A 106 -29.40 7.62 -15.08
CA LYS A 106 -29.61 8.98 -15.56
C LYS A 106 -28.56 9.29 -16.63
N VAL A 107 -29.03 9.63 -17.83
CA VAL A 107 -28.22 10.01 -18.98
C VAL A 107 -28.70 11.37 -19.46
N ALA A 108 -27.85 12.40 -19.36
CA ALA A 108 -28.18 13.79 -19.72
C ALA A 108 -29.52 14.26 -19.13
N GLY A 109 -29.75 13.98 -17.84
CA GLY A 109 -30.99 14.34 -17.15
C GLY A 109 -32.18 13.40 -17.36
N THR A 110 -32.09 12.42 -18.28
CA THR A 110 -33.18 11.49 -18.59
C THR A 110 -32.93 10.12 -17.96
N MET A 111 -33.97 9.54 -17.35
CA MET A 111 -33.92 8.19 -16.79
C MET A 111 -34.05 7.13 -17.88
N LYS A 112 -33.14 6.14 -17.88
CA LYS A 112 -33.14 5.00 -18.79
C LYS A 112 -32.79 3.73 -18.03
N GLU A 113 -33.43 2.61 -18.39
CA GLU A 113 -33.01 1.29 -17.93
C GLU A 113 -31.91 0.75 -18.84
N MET A 114 -30.72 0.56 -18.30
CA MET A 114 -29.57 0.04 -19.05
C MET A 114 -29.02 -1.20 -18.39
N SER A 115 -28.61 -2.18 -19.17
CA SER A 115 -27.81 -3.30 -18.69
C SER A 115 -26.40 -2.83 -18.31
N LEU A 116 -25.73 -3.54 -17.40
CA LEU A 116 -24.36 -3.16 -17.02
C LEU A 116 -23.39 -3.18 -18.21
N ASP A 117 -23.62 -4.07 -19.19
CA ASP A 117 -22.85 -4.13 -20.44
C ASP A 117 -23.13 -2.96 -21.39
N GLU A 118 -24.36 -2.42 -21.40
CA GLU A 118 -24.67 -1.18 -22.13
C GLU A 118 -24.05 0.04 -21.45
N ILE A 119 -23.95 0.05 -20.12
CA ILE A 119 -23.30 1.13 -19.37
C ILE A 119 -21.81 1.19 -19.70
N ASP A 120 -21.12 0.05 -19.62
CA ASP A 120 -19.70 -0.06 -19.96
C ASP A 120 -19.40 0.45 -21.39
N ARG A 121 -20.24 0.09 -22.36
CA ARG A 121 -20.10 0.55 -23.75
C ARG A 121 -20.50 2.01 -23.98
N ALA A 122 -21.31 2.59 -23.11
CA ALA A 122 -21.77 3.97 -23.22
C ALA A 122 -20.82 4.98 -22.57
N THR A 123 -19.96 4.53 -21.65
CA THR A 123 -18.96 5.39 -21.00
C THR A 123 -17.73 5.54 -21.87
N SER A 124 -17.22 6.77 -21.95
CA SER A 124 -16.00 7.07 -22.72
C SER A 124 -14.70 6.62 -22.03
N VAL A 125 -14.80 6.27 -20.74
CA VAL A 125 -13.71 5.73 -19.91
C VAL A 125 -13.82 4.22 -19.76
N HIS A 126 -12.68 3.55 -19.59
CA HIS A 126 -12.63 2.11 -19.34
C HIS A 126 -13.08 1.79 -17.91
N LEU A 127 -14.38 1.60 -17.71
CA LEU A 127 -14.90 1.11 -16.43
C LEU A 127 -14.75 -0.40 -16.34
N THR A 128 -14.45 -0.90 -15.15
CA THR A 128 -14.58 -2.33 -14.90
C THR A 128 -16.02 -2.65 -14.51
N LEU A 129 -16.49 -3.87 -14.80
CA LEU A 129 -17.80 -4.30 -14.31
C LEU A 129 -17.87 -4.24 -12.79
N SER A 130 -16.74 -4.46 -12.09
CA SER A 130 -16.66 -4.33 -10.63
C SER A 130 -16.95 -2.90 -10.16
N ASP A 131 -16.55 -1.89 -10.92
CA ASP A 131 -16.80 -0.48 -10.61
C ASP A 131 -18.26 -0.11 -10.79
N ILE A 132 -18.84 -0.48 -11.93
CA ILE A 132 -20.25 -0.21 -12.23
C ILE A 132 -21.13 -0.85 -11.15
N VAL A 133 -20.88 -2.12 -10.81
CA VAL A 133 -21.60 -2.84 -9.75
C VAL A 133 -21.45 -2.15 -8.41
N ARG A 134 -20.23 -1.76 -8.03
CA ARG A 134 -19.98 -1.10 -6.74
C ARG A 134 -20.77 0.20 -6.63
N GLU A 135 -20.75 1.04 -7.64
CA GLU A 135 -21.52 2.29 -7.64
C GLU A 135 -23.03 2.00 -7.60
N ALA A 136 -23.51 1.07 -8.43
CA ALA A 136 -24.93 0.71 -8.53
C ALA A 136 -25.49 0.15 -7.22
N MET A 137 -24.65 -0.50 -6.41
CA MET A 137 -25.04 -1.00 -5.09
C MET A 137 -25.20 0.09 -4.03
N ASN A 138 -24.57 1.26 -4.22
CA ASN A 138 -24.54 2.34 -3.25
C ASN A 138 -25.59 3.43 -3.51
N VAL A 139 -26.20 3.44 -4.71
CA VAL A 139 -27.22 4.43 -5.09
C VAL A 139 -28.51 3.76 -5.56
N ASP A 140 -29.59 4.53 -5.61
CA ASP A 140 -30.85 4.09 -6.22
C ASP A 140 -30.85 4.24 -7.75
N VAL A 141 -30.15 5.27 -8.23
CA VAL A 141 -30.06 5.64 -9.64
C VAL A 141 -28.61 5.96 -9.95
N LEU A 142 -28.04 5.29 -10.94
CA LEU A 142 -26.71 5.62 -11.44
C LEU A 142 -26.77 6.92 -12.25
N ASP A 143 -25.70 7.71 -12.20
CA ASP A 143 -25.52 8.86 -13.08
C ASP A 143 -24.33 8.59 -13.99
N LEU A 144 -24.53 8.60 -15.31
CA LEU A 144 -23.47 8.31 -16.28
C LEU A 144 -22.31 9.29 -16.16
N GLU A 145 -22.59 10.57 -15.89
CA GLU A 145 -21.56 11.60 -15.70
C GLU A 145 -20.73 11.33 -14.43
N SER A 146 -21.37 10.80 -13.38
CA SER A 146 -20.67 10.38 -12.16
C SER A 146 -19.81 9.13 -12.41
N LEU A 147 -20.28 8.19 -13.24
CA LEU A 147 -19.53 6.99 -13.61
C LEU A 147 -18.25 7.35 -14.39
N GLU A 148 -18.33 8.31 -15.32
CA GLU A 148 -17.15 8.77 -16.08
C GLU A 148 -16.07 9.38 -15.19
N GLY A 149 -16.45 9.99 -14.06
CA GLY A 149 -15.50 10.54 -13.09
C GLY A 149 -14.90 9.53 -12.10
N ILE A 150 -15.19 8.22 -12.19
CA ILE A 150 -14.71 7.22 -11.21
C ILE A 150 -13.19 7.16 -11.18
N ASP A 151 -12.54 7.08 -12.34
CA ASP A 151 -11.07 6.98 -12.40
C ASP A 151 -10.40 8.21 -11.82
N ASP A 152 -10.90 9.40 -12.13
CA ASP A 152 -10.40 10.65 -11.56
C ASP A 152 -10.60 10.73 -10.04
N ARG A 153 -11.74 10.24 -9.52
CA ARG A 153 -11.98 10.17 -8.07
C ARG A 153 -11.04 9.16 -7.42
N ARG A 154 -10.83 8.00 -8.03
CA ARG A 154 -9.91 6.96 -7.54
C ARG A 154 -8.48 7.47 -7.51
N LYS A 155 -8.02 8.10 -8.60
CA LYS A 155 -6.70 8.69 -8.70
C LYS A 155 -6.48 9.75 -7.61
N ARG A 156 -7.42 10.69 -7.45
CA ARG A 156 -7.39 11.67 -6.36
C ARG A 156 -7.35 11.03 -4.98
N ALA A 157 -8.16 10.01 -4.73
CA ALA A 157 -8.15 9.30 -3.46
C ALA A 157 -6.84 8.56 -3.19
N MET A 158 -6.20 8.01 -4.23
CA MET A 158 -4.86 7.41 -4.14
C MET A 158 -3.80 8.47 -3.88
N ASP A 159 -3.80 9.58 -4.63
CA ASP A 159 -2.86 10.70 -4.47
C ASP A 159 -2.95 11.30 -3.05
N ASP A 160 -4.17 11.55 -2.57
CA ASP A 160 -4.42 12.01 -1.20
C ASP A 160 -3.89 11.03 -0.16
N ARG A 161 -4.01 9.72 -0.43
CA ARG A 161 -3.48 8.71 0.48
C ARG A 161 -1.95 8.70 0.47
N VAL A 162 -1.31 8.77 -0.69
CA VAL A 162 0.15 8.88 -0.81
C VAL A 162 0.63 10.09 -0.02
N LYS A 163 0.01 11.25 -0.24
CA LYS A 163 0.34 12.48 0.47
C LYS A 163 0.24 12.35 1.99
N ARG A 164 -0.83 11.74 2.52
CA ARG A 164 -0.98 11.49 3.97
C ARG A 164 0.15 10.60 4.51
N LEU A 165 0.54 9.56 3.77
CA LEU A 165 1.64 8.69 4.17
C LEU A 165 2.98 9.41 4.12
N GLU A 166 3.23 10.26 3.11
CA GLU A 166 4.43 11.08 3.01
C GLU A 166 4.52 12.10 4.15
N ASP A 167 3.43 12.81 4.45
CA ASP A 167 3.38 13.79 5.54
C ASP A 167 3.64 13.11 6.89
N TYR A 168 3.07 11.92 7.12
CA TYR A 168 3.36 11.13 8.31
C TYR A 168 4.81 10.65 8.36
N THR A 169 5.33 10.09 7.26
CA THR A 169 6.72 9.63 7.18
C THR A 169 7.70 10.77 7.48
N ARG A 170 7.43 11.98 6.96
CA ARG A 170 8.23 13.18 7.25
C ARG A 170 8.19 13.56 8.74
N ALA A 171 7.03 13.45 9.37
CA ALA A 171 6.91 13.70 10.81
C ALA A 171 7.71 12.68 11.64
N VAL A 172 7.63 11.39 11.27
CA VAL A 172 8.42 10.31 11.91
C VAL A 172 9.92 10.56 11.71
N MET A 173 10.38 10.84 10.49
CA MET A 173 11.78 11.18 10.21
C MET A 173 12.26 12.37 11.05
N THR A 174 11.44 13.39 11.19
CA THR A 174 11.75 14.59 11.99
C THR A 174 11.91 14.23 13.46
N ALA A 175 10.97 13.45 14.01
CA ALA A 175 11.03 12.97 15.39
C ALA A 175 12.25 12.08 15.67
N TRP A 176 12.71 11.34 14.66
CA TRP A 176 13.89 10.47 14.77
C TRP A 176 15.20 11.15 14.44
N LYS A 177 15.21 12.43 13.99
CA LYS A 177 16.39 13.12 13.43
C LYS A 177 17.62 13.12 14.34
N ASP A 178 17.42 13.27 15.65
CA ASP A 178 18.50 13.35 16.65
C ASP A 178 18.76 12.02 17.38
N GLY A 179 18.07 10.97 16.96
CA GLY A 179 18.30 9.59 17.40
C GLY A 179 17.65 9.21 18.70
N ARG A 180 16.85 10.13 19.22
CA ARG A 180 15.97 9.93 20.36
C ARG A 180 14.65 10.59 20.02
N VAL A 181 13.57 9.86 20.23
CA VAL A 181 12.22 10.41 20.16
C VAL A 181 11.80 10.82 21.56
N THR A 182 11.55 12.10 21.78
CA THR A 182 11.06 12.63 23.06
C THR A 182 9.59 12.23 23.30
N ALA A 183 9.13 12.32 24.55
CA ALA A 183 7.73 12.04 24.88
C ALA A 183 6.75 12.96 24.12
N THR A 184 7.14 14.23 23.92
CA THR A 184 6.35 15.21 23.16
C THR A 184 6.28 14.85 21.68
N GLU A 185 7.40 14.51 21.05
CA GLU A 185 7.42 14.10 19.64
C GLU A 185 6.61 12.83 19.41
N ARG A 186 6.72 11.86 20.32
CA ARG A 186 5.90 10.64 20.27
C ARG A 186 4.40 10.96 20.31
N LEU A 187 3.99 11.88 21.19
CA LEU A 187 2.59 12.31 21.28
C LEU A 187 2.13 13.01 19.99
N LEU A 188 2.94 13.92 19.44
CA LEU A 188 2.58 14.65 18.22
C LEU A 188 2.47 13.73 16.99
N VAL A 189 3.38 12.77 16.84
CA VAL A 189 3.32 11.76 15.77
C VAL A 189 2.08 10.89 15.92
N GLU A 190 1.73 10.49 17.14
CA GLU A 190 0.53 9.68 17.38
C GLU A 190 -0.77 10.46 17.06
N GLN A 191 -0.86 11.73 17.47
CA GLN A 191 -1.99 12.58 17.12
C GLN A 191 -2.11 12.79 15.61
N LEU A 192 -0.98 12.99 14.92
CA LEU A 192 -0.96 13.12 13.46
C LEU A 192 -1.43 11.83 12.78
N ARG A 193 -1.00 10.65 13.27
CA ARG A 193 -1.46 9.35 12.78
C ARG A 193 -2.99 9.25 12.81
N GLU A 194 -3.60 9.60 13.95
CA GLU A 194 -5.05 9.57 14.13
C GLU A 194 -5.77 10.51 13.17
N ASN A 195 -5.30 11.76 13.07
CA ASN A 195 -5.88 12.77 12.17
C ASN A 195 -5.80 12.38 10.70
N LEU A 196 -4.71 11.73 10.27
CA LEU A 196 -4.53 11.26 8.90
C LEU A 196 -5.24 9.91 8.63
N GLY A 197 -5.81 9.28 9.66
CA GLY A 197 -6.49 8.00 9.56
C GLY A 197 -5.55 6.83 9.24
N ILE A 198 -4.29 6.92 9.66
CA ILE A 198 -3.27 5.90 9.39
C ILE A 198 -3.45 4.75 10.38
N SER A 199 -3.48 3.52 9.85
CA SER A 199 -3.62 2.31 10.68
C SER A 199 -2.34 1.99 11.45
N LYS A 200 -2.45 1.27 12.58
CA LYS A 200 -1.28 0.88 13.39
C LYS A 200 -0.26 0.05 12.60
N GLU A 201 -0.71 -0.83 11.72
CA GLU A 201 0.19 -1.60 10.85
C GLU A 201 0.93 -0.72 9.83
N GLU A 202 0.30 0.34 9.33
CA GLU A 202 0.97 1.30 8.44
C GLU A 202 2.01 2.11 9.21
N GLN A 203 1.67 2.54 10.44
CA GLN A 203 2.60 3.16 11.37
C GLN A 203 3.81 2.26 11.61
N GLU A 204 3.62 1.02 12.06
CA GLU A 204 4.72 0.10 12.40
C GLU A 204 5.67 -0.10 11.23
N ARG A 205 5.14 -0.25 10.01
CA ARG A 205 5.93 -0.40 8.80
C ARG A 205 6.74 0.85 8.46
N ILE A 206 6.10 2.03 8.53
CA ILE A 206 6.76 3.31 8.25
C ILE A 206 7.83 3.59 9.29
N GLU A 207 7.52 3.41 10.58
CA GLU A 207 8.46 3.62 11.67
C GLU A 207 9.67 2.68 11.54
N THR A 208 9.45 1.41 11.20
CA THR A 208 10.55 0.45 10.96
C THR A 208 11.45 0.91 9.81
N GLN A 209 10.87 1.25 8.65
CA GLN A 209 11.63 1.69 7.48
C GLN A 209 12.40 2.99 7.73
N VAL A 210 11.75 3.96 8.38
CA VAL A 210 12.39 5.24 8.73
C VAL A 210 13.52 5.02 9.73
N MET A 211 13.33 4.15 10.73
CA MET A 211 14.37 3.85 11.71
C MET A 211 15.59 3.20 11.04
N GLU A 212 15.37 2.23 10.14
CA GLU A 212 16.45 1.61 9.34
C GLU A 212 17.19 2.68 8.53
N GLU A 213 16.48 3.51 7.76
CA GLU A 213 17.08 4.55 6.91
C GLU A 213 17.87 5.60 7.72
N VAL A 214 17.33 6.03 8.87
CA VAL A 214 17.99 7.00 9.76
C VAL A 214 19.26 6.40 10.39
N LEU A 215 19.22 5.13 10.81
CA LEU A 215 20.37 4.43 11.37
C LEU A 215 21.45 4.20 10.31
N GLU A 216 21.08 3.77 9.10
CA GLU A 216 21.99 3.61 7.96
C GLU A 216 22.69 4.92 7.61
N ASN A 217 21.95 6.02 7.51
CA ASN A 217 22.52 7.33 7.20
C ASN A 217 23.55 7.77 8.26
N ARG A 218 23.26 7.59 9.55
CA ARG A 218 24.19 7.97 10.63
C ARG A 218 25.42 7.11 10.70
N THR A 219 25.24 5.80 10.58
CA THR A 219 26.36 4.86 10.57
C THR A 219 27.24 5.10 9.35
N GLY A 220 26.67 5.48 8.20
CA GLY A 220 27.40 5.95 7.03
C GLY A 220 28.23 7.22 7.28
N ILE A 221 27.63 8.26 7.88
CA ILE A 221 28.36 9.50 8.24
C ILE A 221 29.51 9.21 9.20
N TYR A 222 29.25 8.41 10.25
CA TYR A 222 30.29 8.04 11.21
C TYR A 222 31.41 7.23 10.56
N ARG A 223 31.06 6.24 9.72
CA ARG A 223 32.01 5.41 8.99
C ARG A 223 32.94 6.24 8.11
N ALA A 224 32.41 7.19 7.35
CA ALA A 224 33.22 8.02 6.46
C ALA A 224 34.31 8.81 7.23
N VAL A 225 33.95 9.42 8.36
CA VAL A 225 34.92 10.15 9.21
C VAL A 225 35.91 9.20 9.89
N ALA A 226 35.44 8.02 10.33
CA ALA A 226 36.31 7.02 10.93
C ALA A 226 37.28 6.37 9.93
N GLU A 227 36.87 6.23 8.66
CA GLU A 227 37.74 5.76 7.57
C GLU A 227 38.88 6.75 7.32
N GLU A 228 38.59 8.05 7.23
CA GLU A 228 39.61 9.11 7.08
C GLU A 228 40.60 9.12 8.24
N ALA A 229 40.12 9.05 9.49
CA ALA A 229 40.98 9.02 10.68
C ALA A 229 41.85 7.75 10.81
N LEU A 230 41.49 6.66 10.13
CA LEU A 230 42.27 5.40 10.13
C LEU A 230 43.23 5.30 8.94
N GLU A 231 43.10 6.17 7.95
CA GLU A 231 43.91 6.16 6.73
C GLU A 231 45.36 6.61 7.01
N GLU A 232 45.55 7.57 7.93
CA GLU A 232 46.88 8.10 8.28
C GLU A 232 47.61 7.29 9.38
N GLY A 233 46.96 6.27 9.97
CA GLY A 233 47.56 5.41 11.00
C GLY A 233 46.62 5.10 12.17
N PRO A 234 47.16 4.75 13.36
CA PRO A 234 46.34 4.55 14.55
C PRO A 234 45.66 5.86 14.97
N ILE A 235 44.35 5.80 15.24
CA ILE A 235 43.57 6.95 15.72
C ILE A 235 44.26 7.59 16.93
N THR A 236 44.60 8.86 16.78
CA THR A 236 45.18 9.71 17.83
C THR A 236 44.17 10.08 18.90
N GLU A 237 44.63 10.65 20.02
CA GLU A 237 43.74 11.10 21.11
C GLU A 237 42.78 12.20 20.63
N ASP A 238 43.25 13.15 19.83
CA ASP A 238 42.44 14.26 19.30
C ASP A 238 41.35 13.75 18.34
N GLU A 239 41.68 12.79 17.48
CA GLU A 239 40.71 12.14 16.58
C GLU A 239 39.71 11.28 17.37
N ARG A 240 40.15 10.66 18.46
CA ARG A 240 39.28 9.92 19.37
C ARG A 240 38.25 10.83 20.04
N GLU A 241 38.67 12.00 20.48
CA GLU A 241 37.77 13.02 21.04
C GLU A 241 36.76 13.50 19.98
N LEU A 242 37.20 13.78 18.76
CA LEU A 242 36.34 14.21 17.66
C LEU A 242 35.30 13.14 17.30
N LEU A 243 35.73 11.88 17.17
CA LEU A 243 34.85 10.75 16.90
C LEU A 243 33.85 10.51 18.05
N GLU A 244 34.23 10.76 19.30
CA GLU A 244 33.33 10.66 20.44
C GLU A 244 32.28 11.79 20.47
N VAL A 245 32.67 13.01 20.09
CA VAL A 245 31.72 14.12 19.89
C VAL A 245 30.76 13.81 18.75
N LEU A 246 31.27 13.31 17.62
CA LEU A 246 30.46 12.92 16.47
C LEU A 246 29.50 11.78 16.82
N ARG A 247 29.96 10.74 17.51
CA ARG A 247 29.12 9.65 18.02
C ARG A 247 27.96 10.17 18.85
N LYS A 248 28.24 11.06 19.81
CA LYS A 248 27.22 11.66 20.67
C LYS A 248 26.22 12.48 19.86
N LYS A 249 26.69 13.28 18.88
CA LYS A 249 25.84 14.07 17.98
C LYS A 249 24.96 13.22 17.07
N LEU A 250 25.47 12.07 16.61
CA LEU A 250 24.71 11.12 15.80
C LEU A 250 23.84 10.17 16.65
N GLY A 251 23.94 10.23 17.98
CA GLY A 251 23.18 9.36 18.88
C GLY A 251 23.54 7.87 18.76
N LEU A 252 24.73 7.53 18.26
CA LEU A 252 25.18 6.15 18.05
C LEU A 252 25.67 5.50 19.36
N SER A 253 25.46 4.19 19.50
CA SER A 253 25.97 3.45 20.66
C SER A 253 27.49 3.25 20.55
N SER A 254 28.19 3.21 21.69
CA SER A 254 29.63 2.92 21.71
C SER A 254 29.96 1.50 21.22
N GLN A 255 28.99 0.59 21.19
CA GLN A 255 29.17 -0.75 20.63
C GLN A 255 29.09 -0.74 19.10
N ASP A 256 28.17 0.04 18.52
CA ASP A 256 28.05 0.19 17.06
C ASP A 256 29.26 0.86 16.45
N CYS A 257 29.75 1.96 17.05
CA CYS A 257 30.96 2.64 16.58
C CYS A 257 32.18 1.71 16.62
N ARG A 258 32.38 0.95 17.70
CA ARG A 258 33.48 -0.02 17.79
C ARG A 258 33.39 -1.12 16.74
N ARG A 259 32.19 -1.58 16.40
CA ARG A 259 31.98 -2.55 15.33
C ARG A 259 32.35 -1.94 13.96
N ILE A 260 31.94 -0.70 13.70
CA ILE A 260 32.28 0.03 12.46
C ILE A 260 33.81 0.18 12.34
N GLU A 261 34.48 0.67 13.39
CA GLU A 261 35.94 0.83 13.43
C GLU A 261 36.67 -0.52 13.22
N ALA A 262 36.19 -1.59 13.84
CA ALA A 262 36.76 -2.94 13.67
C ALA A 262 36.54 -3.53 12.27
N GLU A 263 35.46 -3.15 11.58
CA GLU A 263 35.23 -3.52 10.17
C GLU A 263 36.17 -2.76 9.23
N ILE A 264 36.40 -1.46 9.49
CA ILE A 264 37.33 -0.63 8.72
C ILE A 264 38.75 -1.21 8.82
N GLY A 265 39.24 -1.47 10.04
CA GLY A 265 40.59 -2.01 10.27
C GLY A 265 40.84 -3.43 9.77
N LYS A 266 39.80 -4.14 9.31
CA LYS A 266 39.91 -5.48 8.68
C LYS A 266 40.03 -5.42 7.16
N ARG A 267 39.82 -4.28 6.52
CA ARG A 267 40.05 -4.15 5.07
C ARG A 267 41.56 -4.18 4.82
N PRO A 268 42.09 -5.16 4.05
CA PRO A 268 43.48 -5.11 3.64
C PRO A 268 43.69 -3.90 2.72
N SER A 269 44.80 -3.19 2.93
CA SER A 269 45.32 -2.14 2.06
C SER A 269 45.66 -2.66 0.66
#